data_AF-A0A2D5H801-F1
#
_entry.id   AF-A0A2D5H801-F1
#
_cell.length_a   1.000
_cell.length_b   1.000
_cell.length_c   1.000
_cell.angle_alpha   90.00
_cell.angle_beta   90.00
_cell.angle_gamma   90.00
#
_symmetry.space_group_name_H-M   'P 1'
#
loop_
_entity.id
_entity.type
_entity.pdbx_description
1 polymer ?
#
loop_
_entity_poly.entity_id
_entity_poly.type
_entity_poly.pdbx_seq_one_letter_code
_entity_poly.pdbx_strand_id
1 'polypeptide(L)'
;MSFRQPVRRDVAAEITDLIIRKIEEGVPPWSRPWRSNGAGGRPLRHCGTPYQGINVLYLWALGDALGYRSRYWMTYRQAESLGGHVRKGESGAISVYYSSFKKTEEHPETGKEVERSIRFLRHYIVFNADQVDGLPPYFYPSPEPELPLAPSERQAAIDAFFASIPADVRHGGNQAYFTPTFDYIQLPSRTSFRSMDLYASTRCHETVHWSGHTSRLARTFGKRFGDKAYCFEELVALSGQSAPHGTLQ
;
A
#
# COMPACT_ATOMS: atom_id res chain seq x y z
N MET A 1 -8.49 -48.01 -12.72
CA MET A 1 -7.61 -47.18 -11.87
C MET A 1 -7.86 -45.71 -12.21
N SER A 2 -8.54 -44.97 -11.34
CA SER A 2 -8.83 -43.56 -11.54
C SER A 2 -7.62 -42.73 -11.13
N PHE A 3 -6.97 -42.09 -12.10
CA PHE A 3 -5.89 -41.14 -11.83
C PHE A 3 -6.52 -39.90 -11.19
N ARG A 4 -6.31 -39.72 -9.88
CA ARG A 4 -6.58 -38.43 -9.23
C ARG A 4 -5.66 -37.39 -9.87
N GLN A 5 -6.22 -36.50 -10.68
CA GLN A 5 -5.52 -35.30 -11.11
C GLN A 5 -5.12 -34.50 -9.86
N PRO A 6 -3.85 -34.08 -9.72
CA PRO A 6 -3.46 -33.25 -8.60
C PRO A 6 -4.22 -31.92 -8.67
N VAL A 7 -4.88 -31.54 -7.58
CA VAL A 7 -5.59 -30.26 -7.45
C VAL A 7 -4.58 -29.15 -7.74
N ARG A 8 -4.75 -28.47 -8.88
CA ARG A 8 -3.86 -27.41 -9.32
C ARG A 8 -4.07 -26.22 -8.40
N ARG A 9 -3.11 -25.96 -7.51
CA ARG A 9 -3.12 -24.85 -6.57
C ARG A 9 -3.47 -23.55 -7.29
N ASP A 10 -4.61 -22.95 -6.96
CA ASP A 10 -5.07 -21.71 -7.58
C ASP A 10 -4.40 -20.53 -6.89
N VAL A 11 -3.20 -20.23 -7.36
CA VAL A 11 -2.37 -19.16 -6.81
C VAL A 11 -3.06 -17.80 -7.00
N ALA A 12 -3.83 -17.61 -8.07
CA ALA A 12 -4.56 -16.36 -8.28
C ALA A 12 -5.64 -16.15 -7.21
N ALA A 13 -6.37 -17.21 -6.84
CA ALA A 13 -7.31 -17.19 -5.73
C ALA A 13 -6.57 -16.91 -4.40
N GLU A 14 -5.48 -17.62 -4.09
CA GLU A 14 -4.72 -17.39 -2.84
C GLU A 14 -4.18 -15.96 -2.71
N ILE A 15 -3.71 -15.36 -3.81
CA ILE A 15 -3.25 -13.97 -3.83
C ILE A 15 -4.42 -13.01 -3.67
N THR A 16 -5.54 -13.28 -4.33
CA THR A 16 -6.75 -12.46 -4.20
C THR A 16 -7.26 -12.51 -2.77
N ASP A 17 -7.30 -13.68 -2.15
CA ASP A 17 -7.71 -13.87 -0.75
C ASP A 17 -6.73 -13.21 0.21
N LEU A 18 -5.42 -13.27 -0.06
CA LEU A 18 -4.41 -12.55 0.74
C LEU A 18 -4.56 -11.04 0.61
N ILE A 19 -4.84 -10.53 -0.60
CA ILE A 19 -5.10 -9.12 -0.85
C ILE A 19 -6.38 -8.69 -0.13
N ILE A 20 -7.47 -9.45 -0.27
CA ILE A 20 -8.74 -9.21 0.43
C ILE A 20 -8.50 -9.19 1.94
N ARG A 21 -7.80 -10.19 2.48
CA ARG A 21 -7.48 -10.26 3.90
C ARG A 21 -6.66 -9.06 4.38
N LYS A 22 -5.64 -8.64 3.63
CA LYS A 22 -4.81 -7.48 3.98
C LYS A 22 -5.56 -6.15 3.87
N ILE A 23 -6.50 -6.08 2.94
CA ILE A 23 -7.47 -5.00 2.79
C ILE A 23 -8.45 -5.00 3.99
N GLU A 24 -8.95 -6.16 4.41
CA GLU A 24 -9.81 -6.33 5.60
C GLU A 24 -9.08 -6.02 6.92
N GLU A 25 -7.76 -6.23 6.98
CA GLU A 25 -6.89 -5.84 8.10
C GLU A 25 -6.66 -4.31 8.19
N GLY A 26 -7.27 -3.50 7.29
CA GLY A 26 -7.37 -2.04 7.44
C GLY A 26 -6.20 -1.23 6.87
N VAL A 27 -5.39 -1.80 5.97
CA VAL A 27 -4.28 -1.07 5.31
C VAL A 27 -4.67 -0.71 3.87
N PRO A 28 -5.18 0.51 3.59
CA PRO A 28 -5.48 0.93 2.23
C PRO A 28 -4.19 1.04 1.37
N PRO A 29 -4.15 0.42 0.17
CA PRO A 29 -2.93 0.29 -0.63
C PRO A 29 -2.64 1.45 -1.60
N TRP A 30 -3.35 2.58 -1.53
CA TRP A 30 -3.10 3.72 -2.41
C TRP A 30 -2.93 5.03 -1.64
N SER A 31 -1.75 5.63 -1.82
CA SER A 31 -1.38 7.02 -1.46
C SER A 31 -1.20 7.33 0.03
N ARG A 32 0.02 7.10 0.54
CA ARG A 32 0.56 7.92 1.65
C ARG A 32 1.39 9.07 1.09
N PRO A 33 1.02 10.34 1.32
CA PRO A 33 1.85 11.48 0.93
C PRO A 33 3.05 11.75 1.87
N TRP A 34 3.21 10.97 2.94
CA TRP A 34 4.34 11.01 3.85
C TRP A 34 5.33 9.86 3.62
N ARG A 35 6.60 10.11 3.94
CA ARG A 35 7.68 9.14 3.91
C ARG A 35 7.59 8.26 5.16
N SER A 36 7.24 6.99 5.03
CA SER A 36 7.64 5.99 6.04
C SER A 36 9.16 5.90 5.97
N ASN A 37 9.88 6.02 7.10
CA ASN A 37 11.33 5.98 7.19
C ASN A 37 11.97 4.92 6.27
N GLY A 38 12.38 5.32 5.06
CA GLY A 38 12.70 4.39 3.97
C GLY A 38 12.78 5.11 2.62
N ALA A 39 13.32 4.43 1.61
CA ALA A 39 13.72 5.03 0.32
C ALA A 39 12.55 5.58 -0.52
N GLY A 40 11.30 5.30 -0.12
CA GLY A 40 10.10 5.70 -0.84
C GLY A 40 10.01 5.15 -2.28
N GLY A 41 8.86 5.34 -2.92
CA GLY A 41 8.67 5.00 -4.34
C GLY A 41 8.25 3.56 -4.61
N ARG A 42 8.11 3.22 -5.91
CA ARG A 42 7.58 1.92 -6.35
C ARG A 42 8.50 0.77 -5.95
N PRO A 43 7.94 -0.39 -5.54
CA PRO A 43 8.72 -1.62 -5.35
C PRO A 43 9.59 -1.92 -6.57
N LEU A 44 10.85 -2.26 -6.32
CA LEU A 44 11.84 -2.59 -7.34
C LEU A 44 12.27 -4.05 -7.23
N ARG A 45 12.61 -4.64 -8.38
CA ARG A 45 13.33 -5.92 -8.43
C ARG A 45 14.78 -5.70 -7.99
N HIS A 46 15.50 -6.78 -7.69
CA HIS A 46 16.95 -6.76 -7.36
C HIS A 46 17.82 -5.95 -8.34
N CYS A 47 17.45 -5.89 -9.63
CA CYS A 47 18.15 -5.16 -10.68
C CYS A 47 17.71 -3.69 -10.84
N GLY A 48 16.81 -3.19 -9.99
CA GLY A 48 16.29 -1.82 -10.05
C GLY A 48 15.10 -1.60 -10.98
N THR A 49 14.69 -2.60 -11.76
CA THR A 49 13.49 -2.50 -12.59
C THR A 49 12.23 -2.44 -11.71
N PRO A 50 11.34 -1.44 -11.91
CA PRO A 50 10.09 -1.36 -11.15
C PRO A 50 9.17 -2.56 -11.38
N TYR A 51 8.48 -3.00 -10.32
CA TYR A 51 7.35 -3.91 -10.46
C TYR A 51 6.20 -3.23 -11.24
N GLN A 52 5.33 -4.05 -11.83
CA GLN A 52 4.19 -3.60 -12.63
C GLN A 52 2.92 -4.32 -12.20
N GLY A 53 1.77 -3.71 -12.49
CA GLY A 53 0.44 -4.27 -12.23
C GLY A 53 0.20 -4.52 -10.74
N ILE A 54 -0.48 -5.63 -10.44
CA ILE A 54 -0.93 -5.96 -9.07
C ILE A 54 0.20 -6.08 -8.06
N ASN A 55 1.41 -6.47 -8.49
CA ASN A 55 2.57 -6.56 -7.60
C ASN A 55 2.98 -5.21 -7.03
N VAL A 56 2.69 -4.10 -7.72
CA VAL A 56 2.99 -2.76 -7.20
C VAL A 56 2.18 -2.53 -5.93
N LEU A 57 0.88 -2.78 -6.00
CA LEU A 57 -0.03 -2.59 -4.88
C LEU A 57 0.26 -3.60 -3.76
N TYR A 58 0.38 -4.88 -4.13
CA TYR A 58 0.58 -5.97 -3.18
C TYR A 58 1.89 -5.85 -2.38
N LEU A 59 3.04 -5.69 -3.07
CA LEU A 59 4.34 -5.59 -2.40
C LEU A 59 4.48 -4.29 -1.62
N TRP A 60 3.81 -3.22 -2.08
CA TRP A 60 3.80 -1.97 -1.33
C TRP A 60 3.00 -2.08 -0.04
N ALA A 61 1.79 -2.64 -0.10
CA ALA A 61 0.96 -2.90 1.08
C ALA A 61 1.66 -3.83 2.08
N LEU A 62 2.34 -4.87 1.58
CA LEU A 62 3.06 -5.81 2.43
C LEU A 62 4.29 -5.17 3.09
N GLY A 63 5.05 -4.38 2.33
CA GLY A 63 6.17 -3.63 2.87
C GLY A 63 5.72 -2.69 4.00
N ASP A 64 4.57 -2.04 3.83
CA ASP A 64 4.01 -1.19 4.87
C ASP A 64 3.53 -1.97 6.10
N ALA A 65 2.73 -3.03 5.89
CA ALA A 65 2.18 -3.85 6.97
C ALA A 65 3.25 -4.52 7.83
N LEU A 66 4.41 -4.82 7.24
CA LEU A 66 5.55 -5.46 7.94
C LEU A 66 6.66 -4.46 8.32
N GLY A 67 6.47 -3.16 8.05
CA GLY A 67 7.42 -2.11 8.43
C GLY A 67 8.74 -2.11 7.65
N TYR A 68 8.76 -2.69 6.45
CA TYR A 68 9.94 -2.70 5.58
C TYR A 68 10.22 -1.31 5.01
N ARG A 69 11.48 -0.92 5.09
CA ARG A 69 12.04 0.38 4.74
C ARG A 69 12.67 0.36 3.34
N SER A 70 13.19 -0.79 2.90
CA SER A 70 13.68 -0.95 1.54
C SER A 70 12.54 -1.13 0.53
N ARG A 71 12.72 -0.54 -0.65
CA ARG A 71 11.85 -0.73 -1.82
C ARG A 71 12.22 -1.96 -2.66
N TYR A 72 13.33 -2.63 -2.36
CA TYR A 72 13.84 -3.73 -3.17
C TYR A 72 13.29 -5.07 -2.71
N TRP A 73 12.85 -5.87 -3.68
CA TRP A 73 12.35 -7.23 -3.50
C TRP A 73 13.10 -8.18 -4.42
N MET A 74 13.46 -9.35 -3.90
CA MET A 74 14.29 -10.32 -4.61
C MET A 74 13.99 -11.75 -4.20
N THR A 75 14.22 -12.72 -5.07
CA THR A 75 14.10 -14.13 -4.71
C THR A 75 15.27 -14.57 -3.83
N TYR A 76 15.13 -15.71 -3.13
CA TYR A 76 16.22 -16.27 -2.32
C TYR A 76 17.53 -16.43 -3.10
N ARG A 77 17.46 -17.00 -4.31
CA ARG A 77 18.63 -17.17 -5.19
C ARG A 77 19.24 -15.85 -5.64
N GLN A 78 18.44 -14.81 -5.80
CA GLN A 78 18.93 -13.47 -6.15
C GLN A 78 19.69 -12.85 -4.97
N ALA A 79 19.16 -12.97 -3.75
CA ALA A 79 19.85 -12.53 -2.54
C ALA A 79 21.22 -13.23 -2.41
N GLU A 80 21.25 -14.55 -2.55
CA GLU A 80 22.47 -15.37 -2.49
C GLU A 80 23.50 -14.95 -3.55
N SER A 81 23.05 -14.71 -4.79
CA SER A 81 23.93 -14.24 -5.88
C SER A 81 24.53 -12.86 -5.64
N LEU A 82 23.89 -12.05 -4.78
CA LEU A 82 24.36 -10.72 -4.38
C LEU A 82 25.20 -10.77 -3.08
N GLY A 83 25.52 -11.97 -2.58
CA GLY A 83 26.25 -12.18 -1.32
C GLY A 83 25.37 -12.04 -0.07
N GLY A 84 24.08 -11.83 -0.23
CA GLY A 84 23.12 -11.68 0.87
C GLY A 84 22.49 -13.01 1.30
N HIS A 85 22.09 -13.07 2.57
CA HIS A 85 21.47 -14.25 3.16
C HIS A 85 20.15 -13.87 3.82
N VAL A 86 19.05 -14.51 3.42
CA VAL A 86 17.75 -14.31 4.06
C VAL A 86 17.83 -14.81 5.51
N ARG A 87 17.42 -13.98 6.47
CA ARG A 87 17.47 -14.36 7.90
C ARG A 87 16.57 -15.57 8.18
N LYS A 88 17.02 -16.41 9.12
CA LYS A 88 16.29 -17.62 9.49
C LYS A 88 14.96 -17.27 10.14
N GLY A 89 13.86 -17.84 9.64
CA GLY A 89 12.51 -17.62 10.15
C GLY A 89 11.71 -16.54 9.41
N GLU A 90 12.35 -15.79 8.50
CA GLU A 90 11.67 -14.82 7.64
C GLU A 90 10.73 -15.51 6.65
N SER A 91 9.53 -14.96 6.48
CA SER A 91 8.55 -15.45 5.52
C SER A 91 8.58 -14.59 4.25
N GLY A 92 8.67 -15.24 3.09
CA GLY A 92 8.66 -14.56 1.80
C GLY A 92 7.25 -14.20 1.32
N ALA A 93 7.17 -13.17 0.49
CA ALA A 93 5.97 -12.67 -0.16
C ALA A 93 5.74 -13.33 -1.53
N ILE A 94 4.48 -13.43 -1.97
CA ILE A 94 4.15 -13.99 -3.29
C ILE A 94 4.13 -12.89 -4.34
N SER A 95 5.09 -12.88 -5.25
CA SER A 95 5.07 -12.02 -6.44
C SER A 95 4.52 -12.78 -7.65
N VAL A 96 3.59 -12.18 -8.38
CA VAL A 96 2.92 -12.77 -9.54
C VAL A 96 3.59 -12.38 -10.84
N TYR A 97 3.67 -13.27 -11.81
CA TYR A 97 4.08 -12.96 -13.16
C TYR A 97 3.07 -13.54 -14.13
N TYR A 98 2.40 -12.67 -14.86
CA TYR A 98 1.46 -13.05 -15.91
C TYR A 98 2.07 -12.76 -17.27
N SER A 99 2.02 -13.74 -18.17
CA SER A 99 2.48 -13.58 -19.56
C SER A 99 1.74 -14.57 -20.46
N SER A 100 1.90 -14.43 -21.78
CA SER A 100 1.35 -15.35 -22.76
C SER A 100 2.45 -15.82 -23.70
N PHE A 101 2.44 -17.10 -24.06
CA PHE A 101 3.25 -17.60 -25.17
C PHE A 101 2.33 -18.09 -26.28
N LYS A 102 2.80 -17.97 -27.52
CA LYS A 102 2.11 -18.51 -28.68
C LYS A 102 2.52 -19.97 -28.86
N LYS A 103 1.54 -20.84 -29.08
CA LYS A 103 1.76 -22.23 -29.46
C LYS A 103 1.02 -22.49 -30.76
N THR A 104 1.73 -22.98 -31.76
CA THR A 104 1.11 -23.45 -33.00
C THR A 104 0.59 -24.86 -32.73
N GLU A 105 -0.72 -25.06 -32.92
CA GLU A 105 -1.35 -26.37 -32.85
C GLU A 105 -2.05 -26.64 -34.19
N GLU A 106 -1.98 -27.90 -34.67
CA GLU A 106 -2.76 -28.31 -35.83
C GLU A 106 -4.23 -28.43 -35.44
N HIS A 107 -5.10 -27.81 -36.24
CA HIS A 107 -6.53 -27.89 -36.03
C HIS A 107 -7.00 -29.34 -36.25
N PRO A 108 -7.62 -30.00 -35.25
CA PRO A 108 -7.90 -31.44 -35.28
C PRO A 108 -8.80 -31.89 -36.44
N GLU A 109 -9.58 -30.97 -37.03
CA GLU A 109 -10.45 -31.27 -38.18
C GLU A 109 -9.98 -30.73 -39.53
N THR A 110 -9.07 -29.75 -39.57
CA THR A 110 -8.72 -29.07 -40.84
C THR A 110 -7.24 -29.15 -41.20
N GLY A 111 -6.39 -29.68 -40.30
CA GLY A 111 -4.94 -29.79 -40.51
C GLY A 111 -4.21 -28.46 -40.70
N LYS A 112 -4.91 -27.32 -40.54
CA LYS A 112 -4.32 -25.99 -40.63
C LYS A 112 -3.62 -25.65 -39.32
N GLU A 113 -2.42 -25.10 -39.41
CA GLU A 113 -1.72 -24.52 -38.28
C GLU A 113 -2.51 -23.33 -37.73
N VAL A 114 -2.90 -23.41 -36.45
CA VAL A 114 -3.57 -22.32 -35.74
C VAL A 114 -2.65 -21.86 -34.62
N GLU A 115 -2.27 -20.58 -34.63
CA GLU A 115 -1.59 -19.95 -33.51
C GLU A 115 -2.57 -19.76 -32.35
N ARG A 116 -2.36 -20.49 -31.25
CA ARG A 116 -3.10 -20.30 -30.01
C ARG A 116 -2.24 -19.56 -28.99
N SER A 117 -2.74 -18.43 -28.50
CA SER A 117 -2.11 -17.71 -27.39
C SER A 117 -2.50 -18.37 -26.06
N ILE A 118 -1.52 -18.97 -25.39
CA ILE A 118 -1.69 -19.60 -24.09
C ILE A 118 -1.23 -18.61 -23.01
N ARG A 119 -2.19 -18.14 -22.23
CA ARG A 119 -1.97 -17.27 -21.07
C ARG A 119 -1.52 -18.13 -19.89
N PHE A 120 -0.49 -17.69 -19.17
CA PHE A 120 -0.02 -18.37 -17.98
C PHE A 120 0.29 -17.39 -16.85
N LEU A 121 0.12 -17.89 -15.63
CA LEU A 121 0.48 -17.22 -14.39
C LEU A 121 1.57 -18.05 -13.71
N ARG A 122 2.69 -17.41 -13.41
CA ARG A 122 3.74 -17.93 -12.52
C ARG A 122 3.74 -17.11 -11.25
N HIS A 123 4.15 -17.72 -10.16
CA HIS A 123 4.40 -17.01 -8.92
C HIS A 123 5.82 -17.27 -8.45
N TYR A 124 6.38 -16.31 -7.74
CA TYR A 124 7.70 -16.38 -7.15
C TYR A 124 7.61 -15.96 -5.69
N ILE A 125 8.39 -16.60 -4.84
CA ILE A 125 8.58 -16.15 -3.46
C ILE A 125 9.70 -15.12 -3.47
N VAL A 126 9.38 -13.90 -3.03
CA VAL A 126 10.31 -12.77 -2.95
C VAL A 126 10.41 -12.28 -1.51
N PHE A 127 11.59 -11.80 -1.14
CA PHE A 127 11.92 -11.24 0.16
C PHE A 127 12.24 -9.77 -0.03
N ASN A 128 11.85 -8.94 0.94
CA ASN A 128 12.29 -7.55 0.97
C ASN A 128 13.77 -7.51 1.34
N ALA A 129 14.54 -6.54 0.85
CA ALA A 129 15.95 -6.40 1.21
C ALA A 129 16.16 -6.26 2.73
N ASP A 130 15.20 -5.70 3.47
CA ASP A 130 15.25 -5.62 4.93
C ASP A 130 15.28 -7.00 5.60
N GLN A 131 14.80 -8.07 4.94
CA GLN A 131 14.80 -9.46 5.42
C GLN A 131 16.13 -10.20 5.13
N VAL A 132 17.05 -9.55 4.43
CA VAL A 132 18.30 -10.14 3.94
C VAL A 132 19.47 -9.42 4.59
N ASP A 133 20.41 -10.18 5.14
CA ASP A 133 21.66 -9.65 5.69
C ASP A 133 22.78 -9.75 4.65
N GLY A 134 23.73 -8.81 4.66
CA GLY A 134 24.91 -8.86 3.80
C GLY A 134 24.71 -8.36 2.36
N LEU A 135 23.57 -7.73 2.05
CA LEU A 135 23.40 -7.07 0.77
C LEU A 135 24.26 -5.79 0.68
N PRO A 136 24.60 -5.35 -0.55
CA PRO A 136 25.21 -4.05 -0.77
C PRO A 136 24.42 -2.89 -0.13
N PRO A 137 25.09 -1.86 0.43
CA PRO A 137 24.42 -0.78 1.19
C PRO A 137 23.30 -0.04 0.44
N TYR A 138 23.37 0.05 -0.90
CA TYR A 138 22.36 0.72 -1.71
C TYR A 138 20.99 0.02 -1.72
N PHE A 139 20.91 -1.23 -1.28
CA PHE A 139 19.64 -1.95 -1.11
C PHE A 139 18.91 -1.52 0.16
N TYR A 140 19.59 -0.87 1.10
CA TYR A 140 18.99 -0.33 2.30
C TYR A 140 18.77 1.18 2.14
N PRO A 141 17.71 1.73 2.75
CA PRO A 141 17.48 3.16 2.69
C PRO A 141 18.60 3.91 3.41
N SER A 142 19.15 4.92 2.76
CA SER A 142 20.01 5.89 3.42
C SER A 142 19.22 6.58 4.54
N PRO A 143 19.80 6.81 5.72
CA PRO A 143 19.26 7.76 6.67
C PRO A 143 19.41 9.16 6.04
N GLU A 144 18.41 9.59 5.27
CA GLU A 144 18.32 11.00 4.87
C GLU A 144 18.10 11.83 6.14
N PRO A 145 18.90 12.90 6.36
CA PRO A 145 18.65 13.80 7.46
C PRO A 145 17.27 14.44 7.28
N GLU A 146 16.48 14.49 8.37
CA GLU A 146 15.23 15.24 8.42
C GLU A 146 15.54 16.73 8.20
N LEU A 147 15.41 17.21 6.96
CA LEU A 147 15.43 18.63 6.70
C LEU A 147 14.15 19.25 7.29
N PRO A 148 14.21 20.42 7.93
CA PRO A 148 13.02 21.12 8.38
C PRO A 148 12.09 21.37 7.20
N LEU A 149 10.83 20.91 7.31
CA LEU A 149 9.84 21.20 6.28
C LEU A 149 9.53 22.69 6.28
N ALA A 150 9.65 23.31 5.11
CA ALA A 150 9.17 24.67 4.92
C ALA A 150 7.66 24.75 5.26
N PRO A 151 7.22 25.79 5.98
CA PRO A 151 5.80 26.05 6.19
C PRO A 151 5.05 26.18 4.86
N SER A 152 3.74 25.94 4.90
CA SER A 152 2.87 26.23 3.75
C SER A 152 2.81 27.74 3.49
N GLU A 153 2.68 28.14 2.22
CA GLU A 153 2.35 29.54 1.88
C GLU A 153 1.01 30.00 2.49
N ARG A 154 0.14 29.05 2.87
CA ARG A 154 -1.18 29.28 3.48
C ARG A 154 -1.23 28.93 4.97
N GLN A 155 -0.07 28.86 5.64
CA GLN A 155 0.03 28.36 7.02
C GLN A 155 -0.97 29.03 7.98
N ALA A 156 -1.10 30.36 7.94
CA ALA A 156 -2.02 31.10 8.81
C ALA A 156 -3.50 30.70 8.59
N ALA A 157 -3.92 30.49 7.35
CA ALA A 157 -5.28 30.07 7.03
C ALA A 157 -5.55 28.63 7.47
N ILE A 158 -4.57 27.74 7.29
CA ILE A 158 -4.62 26.35 7.75
C ILE A 158 -4.74 26.29 9.27
N ASP A 159 -3.92 27.07 9.98
CA ASP A 159 -3.93 27.11 11.44
C ASP A 159 -5.24 27.68 11.98
N ALA A 160 -5.75 28.76 11.39
CA ALA A 160 -7.05 29.34 11.76
C ALA A 160 -8.21 28.35 11.55
N PHE A 161 -8.22 27.63 10.41
CA PHE A 161 -9.23 26.61 10.13
C PHE A 161 -9.21 25.53 11.21
N PHE A 162 -8.05 24.91 11.46
CA PHE A 162 -7.94 23.81 12.41
C PHE A 162 -8.05 24.24 13.88
N ALA A 163 -7.76 25.49 14.24
CA ALA A 163 -7.91 26.00 15.60
C ALA A 163 -9.38 26.01 16.05
N SER A 164 -10.32 26.16 15.12
CA SER A 164 -11.75 26.10 15.40
C SER A 164 -12.31 24.69 15.55
N ILE A 165 -11.51 23.66 15.28
CA ILE A 165 -11.93 22.25 15.29
C ILE A 165 -11.34 21.57 16.53
N PRO A 166 -12.16 21.18 17.54
CA PRO A 166 -11.66 20.66 18.81
C PRO A 166 -11.31 19.16 18.75
N ALA A 167 -10.73 18.70 17.64
CA ALA A 167 -10.29 17.32 17.50
C ALA A 167 -8.98 17.09 18.28
N ASP A 168 -8.92 16.01 19.09
CA ASP A 168 -7.66 15.54 19.68
C ASP A 168 -6.78 14.98 18.56
N VAL A 169 -5.69 15.67 18.24
CA VAL A 169 -4.74 15.27 17.21
C VAL A 169 -3.43 14.87 17.86
N ARG A 170 -3.04 13.62 17.67
CA ARG A 170 -1.82 13.02 18.20
C ARG A 170 -0.83 12.76 17.06
N HIS A 171 0.46 12.86 17.39
CA HIS A 171 1.55 12.61 16.45
C HIS A 171 2.40 11.44 16.91
N GLY A 172 2.78 10.57 15.98
CA GLY A 172 3.59 9.39 16.26
C GLY A 172 3.32 8.25 15.28
N GLY A 173 4.20 7.26 15.26
CA GLY A 173 4.11 6.13 14.34
C GLY A 173 4.24 6.53 12.87
N ASN A 174 3.78 5.65 11.97
CA ASN A 174 3.87 5.79 10.51
C ASN A 174 2.50 5.79 9.80
N GLN A 175 1.39 5.89 10.55
CA GLN A 175 0.02 5.83 10.05
C GLN A 175 -0.76 7.12 10.36
N ALA A 176 -1.71 7.45 9.49
CA ALA A 176 -2.74 8.45 9.75
C ALA A 176 -4.10 7.74 9.82
N TYR A 177 -4.90 8.05 10.83
CA TYR A 177 -6.26 7.53 10.97
C TYR A 177 -7.05 8.30 12.03
N PHE A 178 -8.36 8.35 11.89
CA PHE A 178 -9.30 8.62 12.99
C PHE A 178 -9.70 7.32 13.68
N THR A 179 -9.75 7.30 15.02
CA THR A 179 -10.31 6.18 15.79
C THR A 179 -11.68 6.54 16.37
N PRO A 180 -12.77 5.89 15.90
CA PRO A 180 -14.10 6.12 16.46
C PRO A 180 -14.22 5.71 17.94
N THR A 181 -13.51 4.68 18.38
CA THR A 181 -13.63 4.15 19.75
C THR A 181 -13.01 5.07 20.80
N PHE A 182 -11.87 5.69 20.48
CA PHE A 182 -11.14 6.54 21.43
C PHE A 182 -11.23 8.03 21.09
N ASP A 183 -11.95 8.37 20.02
CA ASP A 183 -12.26 9.72 19.56
C ASP A 183 -11.04 10.64 19.39
N TYR A 184 -10.01 10.17 18.70
CA TYR A 184 -8.84 10.99 18.36
C TYR A 184 -8.36 10.74 16.93
N ILE A 185 -7.61 11.69 16.39
CA ILE A 185 -6.91 11.60 15.11
C ILE A 185 -5.44 11.29 15.38
N GLN A 186 -4.93 10.20 14.82
CA GLN A 186 -3.51 9.88 14.76
C GLN A 186 -2.94 10.42 13.45
N LEU A 187 -1.79 11.10 13.51
CA LEU A 187 -0.97 11.45 12.36
C LEU A 187 0.48 10.99 12.57
N PRO A 188 1.23 10.71 11.49
CA PRO A 188 2.68 10.59 11.56
C PRO A 188 3.34 11.89 12.01
N SER A 189 4.63 11.84 12.35
CA SER A 189 5.40 13.07 12.60
C SER A 189 5.27 14.03 11.42
N ARG A 190 5.15 15.34 11.70
CA ARG A 190 5.09 16.38 10.67
C ARG A 190 6.29 16.29 9.73
N THR A 191 7.49 16.02 10.28
CA THR A 191 8.75 15.86 9.54
C THR A 191 8.74 14.71 8.54
N SER A 192 7.84 13.74 8.71
CA SER A 192 7.68 12.63 7.76
C SER A 192 6.95 13.05 6.47
N PHE A 193 6.23 14.16 6.47
CA PHE A 193 5.50 14.63 5.28
C PHE A 193 6.46 15.27 4.28
N ARG A 194 6.11 15.24 2.99
CA ARG A 194 6.93 15.88 1.95
C ARG A 194 6.71 17.39 1.85
N SER A 195 5.57 17.87 2.36
CA SER A 195 5.25 19.30 2.51
C SER A 195 4.20 19.47 3.61
N MET A 196 4.13 20.69 4.17
CA MET A 196 3.09 21.03 5.13
C MET A 196 1.68 21.08 4.52
N ASP A 197 1.56 21.29 3.20
CA ASP A 197 0.28 21.19 2.49
C ASP A 197 -0.25 19.75 2.47
N LEU A 198 0.63 18.77 2.26
CA LEU A 198 0.27 17.36 2.29
C LEU A 198 -0.09 16.89 3.71
N TYR A 199 0.59 17.43 4.72
CA TYR A 199 0.18 17.25 6.12
C TYR A 199 -1.21 17.83 6.37
N ALA A 200 -1.46 19.07 5.94
CA ALA A 200 -2.76 19.72 6.13
C ALA A 200 -3.90 18.98 5.42
N SER A 201 -3.65 18.51 4.18
CA SER A 201 -4.61 17.69 3.43
C SER A 201 -4.92 16.36 4.14
N THR A 202 -3.90 15.66 4.65
CA THR A 202 -4.09 14.40 5.39
C THR A 202 -4.85 14.65 6.69
N ARG A 203 -4.49 15.70 7.45
CA ARG A 203 -5.23 16.08 8.65
C ARG A 203 -6.69 16.40 8.32
N CYS A 204 -6.95 17.08 7.21
CA CYS A 204 -8.31 17.43 6.78
C CYS A 204 -9.13 16.16 6.51
N HIS A 205 -8.58 15.21 5.77
CA HIS A 205 -9.19 13.91 5.51
C HIS A 205 -9.61 13.19 6.81
N GLU A 206 -8.69 13.05 7.76
CA GLU A 206 -8.99 12.42 9.05
C GLU A 206 -9.98 13.24 9.90
N THR A 207 -9.99 14.56 9.73
CA THR A 207 -10.95 15.45 10.38
C THR A 207 -12.37 15.23 9.84
N VAL A 208 -12.52 14.93 8.55
CA VAL A 208 -13.82 14.55 8.00
C VAL A 208 -14.29 13.25 8.61
N HIS A 209 -13.44 12.22 8.70
CA HIS A 209 -13.78 11.00 9.42
C HIS A 209 -14.13 11.27 10.89
N TRP A 210 -13.32 12.08 11.57
CA TRP A 210 -13.61 12.50 12.94
C TRP A 210 -15.01 13.09 13.05
N SER A 211 -15.43 14.00 12.16
CA SER A 211 -16.79 14.58 12.21
C SER A 211 -17.95 13.56 12.18
N GLY A 212 -17.71 12.35 11.66
CA GLY A 212 -18.72 11.29 11.56
C GLY A 212 -19.03 10.55 12.86
N HIS A 213 -18.25 10.74 13.93
CA HIS A 213 -18.46 10.04 15.22
C HIS A 213 -19.89 10.20 15.77
N THR A 214 -20.31 9.25 16.60
CA THR A 214 -21.68 9.15 17.15
C THR A 214 -22.12 10.38 17.94
N SER A 215 -21.20 11.09 18.59
CA SER A 215 -21.48 12.34 19.30
C SER A 215 -21.54 13.58 18.40
N ARG A 216 -21.29 13.44 17.10
CA ARG A 216 -21.22 14.54 16.11
C ARG A 216 -22.26 14.32 15.01
N LEU A 217 -21.84 14.01 13.78
CA LEU A 217 -22.76 13.79 12.66
C LEU A 217 -23.35 12.37 12.65
N ALA A 218 -22.92 11.50 13.57
CA ALA A 218 -23.43 10.15 13.77
C ALA A 218 -23.56 9.35 12.46
N ARG A 219 -22.56 9.51 11.57
CA ARG A 219 -22.51 8.78 10.30
C ARG A 219 -22.17 7.33 10.57
N THR A 220 -22.78 6.44 9.80
CA THR A 220 -22.54 5.00 9.95
C THR A 220 -21.24 4.65 9.25
N PHE A 221 -20.19 4.42 10.04
CA PHE A 221 -18.98 3.80 9.52
C PHE A 221 -19.26 2.35 9.16
N GLY A 222 -18.71 1.91 8.04
CA GLY A 222 -18.71 0.49 7.68
C GLY A 222 -18.13 -0.36 8.81
N LYS A 223 -18.71 -1.56 9.01
CA LYS A 223 -18.20 -2.52 10.00
C LYS A 223 -16.92 -3.20 9.51
N ARG A 224 -16.65 -3.15 8.19
CA ARG A 224 -15.46 -3.67 7.54
C ARG A 224 -14.99 -2.75 6.42
N PHE A 225 -13.67 -2.72 6.23
CA PHE A 225 -13.06 -2.12 5.05
C PHE A 225 -13.64 -2.76 3.77
N GLY A 226 -13.99 -1.93 2.80
CA GLY A 226 -14.58 -2.37 1.52
C GLY A 226 -16.09 -2.63 1.53
N ASP A 227 -16.77 -2.44 2.66
CA ASP A 227 -18.23 -2.39 2.64
C ASP A 227 -18.73 -1.07 2.01
N LYS A 228 -19.99 -1.07 1.54
CA LYS A 228 -20.56 0.11 0.85
C LYS A 228 -20.55 1.37 1.73
N ALA A 229 -20.66 1.22 3.05
CA ALA A 229 -20.65 2.35 3.98
C ALA A 229 -19.22 2.89 4.20
N TYR A 230 -18.21 2.02 4.22
CA TYR A 230 -16.79 2.39 4.25
C TYR A 230 -16.38 3.15 2.98
N CYS A 231 -16.66 2.60 1.79
CA CYS A 231 -16.33 3.27 0.53
C CYS A 231 -17.07 4.61 0.38
N PHE A 232 -18.30 4.71 0.89
CA PHE A 232 -19.05 5.95 0.91
C PHE A 232 -18.43 6.98 1.88
N GLU A 233 -17.99 6.56 3.05
CA GLU A 233 -17.35 7.44 4.02
C GLU A 233 -15.98 7.95 3.55
N GLU A 234 -15.19 7.12 2.84
CA GLU A 234 -13.96 7.55 2.15
C GLU A 234 -14.26 8.59 1.05
N LEU A 235 -15.35 8.40 0.27
CA LEU A 235 -15.80 9.38 -0.70
C LEU A 235 -16.23 10.70 -0.04
N VAL A 236 -16.88 10.64 1.12
CA VAL A 236 -17.24 11.82 1.93
C VAL A 236 -15.98 12.53 2.42
N ALA A 237 -14.98 11.80 2.93
CA ALA A 237 -13.70 12.35 3.37
C ALA A 237 -12.93 13.01 2.21
N LEU A 238 -12.86 12.36 1.06
CA LEU A 238 -12.20 12.88 -0.15
C LEU A 238 -12.94 14.07 -0.78
N SER A 239 -14.27 14.12 -0.66
CA SER A 239 -15.06 15.26 -1.13
C SER A 239 -14.99 16.44 -0.17
N GLY A 240 -15.03 16.18 1.15
CA GLY A 240 -14.94 17.20 2.20
C GLY A 240 -13.58 17.91 2.23
N GLN A 241 -12.47 17.20 2.03
CA GLN A 241 -11.13 17.82 1.94
C GLN A 241 -10.97 18.76 0.73
N SER A 242 -11.82 18.61 -0.29
CA SER A 242 -11.77 19.35 -1.56
C SER A 242 -12.84 20.44 -1.64
N ALA A 243 -13.72 20.55 -0.63
CA ALA A 243 -14.83 21.49 -0.65
C ALA A 243 -14.33 22.93 -0.48
N PRO A 244 -14.70 23.87 -1.36
CA PRO A 244 -14.41 25.28 -1.16
C PRO A 244 -15.10 25.78 0.11
N HIS A 245 -14.54 26.83 0.72
CA HIS A 245 -15.14 27.52 1.86
C HIS A 245 -16.49 28.11 1.42
N GLY A 246 -17.57 27.34 1.59
CA GLY A 246 -18.93 27.77 1.36
C GLY A 246 -19.31 28.76 2.46
N THR A 247 -19.56 30.00 2.05
CA THR A 247 -20.13 31.07 2.85
C THR A 247 -21.40 30.58 3.54
N LEU A 248 -21.31 30.33 4.85
CA LEU A 248 -22.47 30.30 5.74
C LEU A 248 -22.51 31.65 6.46
N GLN A 249 -23.22 32.60 5.85
CA GLN A 249 -23.87 33.70 6.56
C GLN A 249 -25.21 33.22 7.09
#